data_AF-A0A3A6P322-F1
#
_entry.id   AF-A0A3A6P322-F1
#
_cell.length_a   1.000
_cell.length_b   1.000
_cell.length_c   1.000
_cell.angle_alpha   90.00
_cell.angle_beta   90.00
_cell.angle_gamma   90.00
#
_symmetry.space_group_name_H-M   'P 1'
#
loop_
_entity.id
_entity.type
_entity.pdbx_description
1 polymer ?
#
loop_
_entity_poly.entity_id
_entity_poly.type
_entity_poly.pdbx_seq_one_letter_code
_entity_poly.pdbx_strand_id
1 'polypeptide(L)'
;MDKKEIKKILVVDNNPVILRLMSHLLEEMGCEVYTAVDGLDALEVLSRLLPDVIFVDLVMPKINGEKLCRIVRSLPGMEGVFLVIFSAIAAEEQVDVKKIGADACIAKGPFKEIREHVKKVLGLAASKRKTLPEGEIIGSESIFEREITKELLSSKKHFELALNRISDAFFELTPEGKVVYANEAACKLLELAEEKVLSLRFANFFAAEQRPVIEKLLLQAGAEQVTAGEEQPLFIRDLQVQLNIVTVTDLDQRFIMVIIHDITERKRTEKQLVKQQADLEKLVAERTLALSEANTKLQRDIVERQRLYDQREELIHELENALAKVKTLSGFLPICSSCKKIRDDKGYWQQLEAYLGKHSGTEFSHSICPECAKKLYPELQDKE
;
A
#
# COMPACT_ATOMS: atom_id res chain seq x y z
N MET A 1 25.88 48.00 -36.79
CA MET A 1 25.24 46.87 -36.10
C MET A 1 24.77 45.91 -37.17
N ASP A 2 25.46 44.78 -37.33
CA ASP A 2 25.13 43.77 -38.33
C ASP A 2 23.77 43.15 -38.02
N LYS A 3 22.79 43.38 -38.90
CA LYS A 3 21.49 42.70 -38.84
C LYS A 3 21.73 41.24 -39.20
N LYS A 4 21.38 40.32 -38.30
CA LYS A 4 21.40 38.88 -38.61
C LYS A 4 20.30 38.64 -39.65
N GLU A 5 20.69 38.07 -40.80
CA GLU A 5 19.75 37.67 -41.84
C GLU A 5 18.97 36.44 -41.33
N ILE A 6 17.66 36.59 -41.15
CA ILE A 6 16.77 35.48 -40.79
C ILE A 6 16.59 34.65 -42.05
N LYS A 7 17.06 33.41 -42.05
CA LYS A 7 16.95 32.52 -43.21
C LYS A 7 15.95 31.42 -43.01
N LYS A 8 15.86 30.85 -41.81
CA LYS A 8 15.08 29.63 -41.57
C LYS A 8 14.01 29.87 -40.53
N ILE A 9 12.76 29.59 -40.88
CA ILE A 9 11.62 29.78 -39.99
C ILE A 9 10.83 28.48 -39.89
N LEU A 10 10.46 28.08 -38.68
CA LEU A 10 9.52 26.99 -38.44
C LEU A 10 8.16 27.55 -38.03
N VAL A 11 7.09 27.05 -38.62
CA VAL A 11 5.70 27.39 -38.26
C VAL A 11 5.00 26.14 -37.77
N VAL A 12 4.46 26.17 -36.55
CA VAL A 12 3.82 25.04 -35.89
C VAL A 12 2.35 25.37 -35.62
N ASP A 13 1.45 24.70 -36.33
CA ASP A 13 0.01 24.96 -36.28
C ASP A 13 -0.77 23.73 -36.79
N ASN A 14 -1.83 23.33 -36.09
CA ASN A 14 -2.66 22.20 -36.52
C ASN A 14 -3.66 22.58 -37.62
N ASN A 15 -3.80 23.86 -37.97
CA ASN A 15 -4.66 24.32 -39.04
C ASN A 15 -3.87 24.45 -40.37
N PRO A 16 -4.18 23.62 -41.39
CA PRO A 16 -3.46 23.65 -42.66
C PRO A 16 -3.62 24.96 -43.44
N VAL A 17 -4.70 25.73 -43.20
CA VAL A 17 -4.90 27.04 -43.82
C VAL A 17 -3.91 28.05 -43.25
N ILE A 18 -3.67 28.02 -41.94
CA ILE A 18 -2.70 28.91 -41.28
C ILE A 18 -1.28 28.57 -41.70
N LEU A 19 -0.92 27.28 -41.75
CA LEU A 19 0.38 26.85 -42.26
C LEU A 19 0.63 27.39 -43.67
N ARG A 20 -0.31 27.19 -44.60
CA ARG A 20 -0.18 27.68 -45.98
C ARG A 20 -0.05 29.20 -46.07
N LEU A 21 -0.87 29.93 -45.31
CA LEU A 21 -0.79 31.39 -45.24
C LEU A 21 0.59 31.84 -44.77
N MET A 22 1.04 31.32 -43.63
CA MET A 22 2.31 31.71 -43.02
C MET A 22 3.50 31.35 -43.91
N SER A 23 3.48 30.15 -44.52
CA SER A 23 4.48 29.76 -45.52
C SER A 23 4.55 30.78 -46.65
N HIS A 24 3.43 31.06 -47.31
CA HIS A 24 3.42 32.01 -48.43
C HIS A 24 3.90 33.41 -48.02
N LEU A 25 3.46 33.90 -46.86
CA LEU A 25 3.83 35.21 -46.34
C LEU A 25 5.33 35.33 -46.04
N LEU A 26 5.90 34.32 -45.40
CA LEU A 26 7.31 34.30 -45.00
C LEU A 26 8.24 34.02 -46.19
N GLU A 27 7.82 33.19 -47.14
CA GLU A 27 8.53 32.94 -48.40
C GLU A 27 8.59 34.21 -49.27
N GLU A 28 7.51 34.98 -49.38
CA GLU A 28 7.51 36.30 -50.03
C GLU A 28 8.51 37.27 -49.38
N MET A 29 8.80 37.08 -48.09
CA MET A 29 9.77 37.86 -47.33
C MET A 29 11.21 37.31 -47.48
N GLY A 30 11.42 36.30 -48.32
CA GLY A 30 12.74 35.72 -48.62
C GLY A 30 13.23 34.68 -47.62
N CYS A 31 12.37 34.18 -46.75
CA CYS A 31 12.72 33.16 -45.75
C CYS A 31 12.45 31.75 -46.28
N GLU A 32 13.26 30.78 -45.85
CA GLU A 32 13.02 29.35 -46.01
C GLU A 32 12.09 28.87 -44.89
N VAL A 33 10.91 28.37 -45.25
CA VAL A 33 9.86 28.02 -44.28
C VAL A 33 9.72 26.52 -44.15
N TYR A 34 9.70 26.07 -42.91
CA TYR A 34 9.41 24.70 -42.51
C TYR A 34 8.10 24.72 -41.72
N THR A 35 7.31 23.66 -41.84
CA THR A 35 6.00 23.57 -41.17
C THR A 35 5.91 22.30 -40.34
N ALA A 36 5.19 22.37 -39.23
CA ALA A 36 4.81 21.21 -38.44
C ALA A 36 3.35 21.33 -38.00
N VAL A 37 2.65 20.19 -37.92
CA VAL A 37 1.20 20.17 -37.59
C VAL A 37 0.91 20.06 -36.10
N ASP A 38 1.88 19.63 -35.31
CA ASP A 38 1.79 19.50 -33.86
C ASP A 38 3.18 19.57 -33.21
N GLY A 39 3.24 19.55 -31.88
CA GLY A 39 4.51 19.64 -31.16
C GLY A 39 5.45 18.44 -31.35
N LEU A 40 4.96 17.24 -31.66
CA LEU A 40 5.83 16.09 -31.94
C LEU A 40 6.50 16.22 -33.31
N ASP A 41 5.72 16.60 -34.32
CA ASP A 41 6.22 16.87 -35.67
C ASP A 41 7.25 18.01 -35.65
N ALA A 42 6.99 19.07 -34.86
CA ALA A 42 7.93 20.16 -34.67
C ALA A 42 9.27 19.69 -34.08
N LEU A 43 9.25 18.81 -33.06
CA LEU A 43 10.47 18.25 -32.48
C LEU A 43 11.24 17.37 -33.47
N GLU A 44 10.55 16.66 -34.37
CA GLU A 44 11.20 15.91 -35.44
C GLU A 44 11.92 16.84 -36.42
N VAL A 45 11.28 17.95 -36.83
CA VAL A 45 11.93 18.97 -37.67
C VAL A 45 13.13 19.60 -36.96
N LEU A 46 12.97 19.96 -35.69
CA LEU A 46 14.04 20.57 -34.88
C LEU A 46 15.23 19.63 -34.62
N SER A 47 15.03 18.31 -34.71
CA SER A 47 16.13 17.34 -34.63
C SER A 47 17.07 17.38 -35.85
N ARG A 48 16.60 17.93 -36.98
CA ARG A 48 17.33 18.00 -38.26
C ARG A 48 17.69 19.42 -38.66
N LEU A 49 17.08 20.43 -38.03
CA LEU A 49 17.14 21.83 -38.42
C LEU A 49 17.23 22.74 -37.18
N LEU A 50 18.08 23.76 -37.26
CA LEU A 50 18.12 24.85 -36.29
C LEU A 50 17.55 26.13 -36.94
N PRO A 51 16.26 26.47 -36.71
CA PRO A 51 15.65 27.66 -37.26
C PRO A 51 16.08 28.93 -36.52
N ASP A 52 16.01 30.09 -37.18
CA ASP A 52 16.24 31.39 -36.56
C ASP A 52 15.01 31.86 -35.76
N VAL A 53 13.82 31.53 -36.24
CA VAL A 53 12.53 31.91 -35.65
C VAL A 53 11.57 30.73 -35.66
N ILE A 54 10.78 30.56 -34.61
CA ILE A 54 9.69 29.58 -34.56
C ILE A 54 8.39 30.31 -34.21
N PHE A 55 7.36 30.13 -35.04
CA PHE A 55 5.99 30.52 -34.72
C PHE A 55 5.24 29.29 -34.22
N VAL A 56 4.58 29.39 -33.07
CA VAL A 56 3.91 28.24 -32.43
C VAL A 56 2.52 28.61 -31.94
N ASP A 57 1.52 27.79 -32.31
CA ASP A 57 0.19 27.87 -31.70
C ASP A 57 0.16 27.22 -30.31
N LEU A 58 -0.55 27.83 -29.36
CA LEU A 58 -0.70 27.27 -28.03
C LEU A 58 -1.63 26.06 -28.00
N VAL A 59 -2.69 26.07 -28.83
CA VAL A 59 -3.74 25.05 -28.80
C VAL A 59 -3.55 24.07 -29.95
N MET A 60 -2.87 22.97 -29.65
CA MET A 60 -2.59 21.90 -30.62
C MET A 60 -2.78 20.52 -29.97
N PRO A 61 -3.08 19.46 -30.75
CA PRO A 61 -3.14 18.08 -30.25
C PRO A 61 -1.76 17.55 -29.85
N LYS A 62 -1.73 16.43 -29.12
CA LYS A 62 -0.51 15.77 -28.62
C LYS A 62 0.29 16.69 -27.68
N ILE A 63 1.35 17.33 -28.18
CA ILE A 63 2.14 18.30 -27.41
C ILE A 63 1.66 19.70 -27.77
N ASN A 64 1.09 20.40 -26.79
CA ASN A 64 0.61 21.76 -26.93
C ASN A 64 1.78 22.77 -27.08
N GLY A 65 1.48 23.99 -27.52
CA GLY A 65 2.52 25.00 -27.79
C GLY A 65 3.27 25.48 -26.56
N GLU A 66 2.61 25.54 -25.40
CA GLU A 66 3.27 25.92 -24.15
C GLU A 66 4.36 24.92 -23.76
N LYS A 67 4.04 23.62 -23.80
CA LYS A 67 4.99 22.54 -23.53
C LYS A 67 6.09 22.52 -24.58
N LEU A 68 5.75 22.69 -25.86
CA LEU A 68 6.75 22.76 -26.93
C LEU A 68 7.77 23.88 -26.69
N CYS A 69 7.33 25.10 -26.34
CA CYS A 69 8.23 26.21 -26.01
C CYS A 69 9.21 25.84 -24.88
N ARG A 70 8.72 25.25 -23.79
CA ARG A 70 9.59 24.83 -22.68
C ARG A 70 10.58 23.75 -23.10
N ILE A 71 10.14 22.77 -23.89
CA ILE A 71 11.03 21.74 -24.46
C ILE A 71 12.11 22.40 -25.30
N VAL A 72 11.76 23.27 -26.24
CA VAL A 72 12.72 23.98 -27.10
C VAL A 72 13.73 24.77 -26.27
N ARG A 73 13.31 25.44 -25.19
CA ARG A 73 14.24 26.15 -24.29
C ARG A 73 15.16 25.23 -23.48
N SER A 74 14.74 24.00 -23.24
CA SER A 74 15.58 23.00 -22.56
C SER A 74 16.60 22.32 -23.50
N LEU A 75 16.42 22.45 -24.83
CA LEU A 75 17.31 21.82 -25.82
C LEU A 75 18.64 22.58 -25.97
N PRO A 76 19.78 21.87 -25.92
CA PRO A 76 21.09 22.48 -26.17
C PRO A 76 21.15 23.12 -27.56
N GLY A 77 21.66 24.36 -27.65
CA GLY A 77 21.81 25.08 -28.92
C GLY A 77 20.60 25.94 -29.34
N MET A 78 19.48 25.87 -28.61
CA MET A 78 18.26 26.64 -28.94
C MET A 78 18.18 28.02 -28.26
N GLU A 79 19.22 28.46 -27.53
CA GLU A 79 19.26 29.73 -26.80
C GLU A 79 19.19 30.98 -27.69
N GLY A 80 19.54 30.82 -28.96
CA GLY A 80 19.55 31.89 -29.97
C GLY A 80 18.32 31.90 -30.88
N VAL A 81 17.42 30.93 -30.73
CA VAL A 81 16.20 30.82 -31.54
C VAL A 81 15.14 31.76 -31.00
N PHE A 82 14.52 32.56 -31.87
CA PHE A 82 13.45 33.48 -31.48
C PHE A 82 12.10 32.76 -31.48
N LEU A 83 11.50 32.56 -30.30
CA LEU A 83 10.21 31.88 -30.13
C LEU A 83 9.05 32.89 -30.13
N VAL A 84 8.09 32.68 -31.01
CA VAL A 84 6.91 33.53 -31.16
C VAL A 84 5.66 32.69 -30.94
N ILE A 85 4.92 33.01 -29.89
CA ILE A 85 3.58 32.47 -29.71
C ILE A 85 2.68 33.13 -30.76
N PHE A 86 2.00 32.33 -31.58
CA PHE A 86 1.03 32.79 -32.57
C PHE A 86 -0.27 32.04 -32.31
N SER A 87 -1.20 32.62 -31.55
CA SER A 87 -2.41 31.91 -31.10
C SER A 87 -3.66 32.78 -31.06
N ALA A 88 -4.83 32.18 -31.30
CA ALA A 88 -6.11 32.89 -31.22
C ALA A 88 -6.49 33.21 -29.76
N ILE A 89 -6.13 32.32 -28.82
CA ILE A 89 -6.44 32.51 -27.39
C ILE A 89 -5.53 33.53 -26.71
N ALA A 90 -4.45 33.98 -27.37
CA ALA A 90 -3.55 34.98 -26.82
C ALA A 90 -4.24 36.33 -26.55
N ALA A 91 -5.34 36.64 -27.26
CA ALA A 91 -6.15 37.82 -26.94
C ALA A 91 -7.20 37.57 -25.85
N GLU A 92 -7.53 36.31 -25.56
CA GLU A 92 -8.64 35.91 -24.67
C GLU A 92 -8.15 35.55 -23.25
N GLU A 93 -6.91 35.07 -23.11
CA GLU A 93 -6.30 34.72 -21.82
C GLU A 93 -4.98 35.48 -21.61
N GLN A 94 -4.68 35.85 -20.37
CA GLN A 94 -3.41 36.48 -20.02
C GLN A 94 -2.27 35.46 -20.11
N VAL A 95 -1.68 35.34 -21.30
CA VAL A 95 -0.56 34.44 -21.57
C VAL A 95 0.72 35.01 -20.95
N ASP A 96 1.31 34.30 -19.98
CA ASP A 96 2.61 34.65 -19.43
C ASP A 96 3.74 34.17 -20.37
N VAL A 97 4.04 35.01 -21.35
CA VAL A 97 5.05 34.78 -22.39
C VAL A 97 6.42 34.44 -21.78
N LYS A 98 6.80 35.09 -20.67
CA LYS A 98 8.10 34.85 -20.00
C LYS A 98 8.12 33.48 -19.33
N LYS A 99 7.04 33.07 -18.64
CA LYS A 99 6.96 31.76 -17.99
C LYS A 99 6.95 30.60 -18.98
N ILE A 100 6.39 30.80 -20.17
CA ILE A 100 6.44 29.82 -21.27
C ILE A 100 7.83 29.77 -21.92
N GLY A 101 8.61 30.85 -21.79
CA GLY A 101 9.95 30.98 -22.37
C GLY A 101 9.96 31.52 -23.81
N ALA A 102 8.85 32.10 -24.27
CA ALA A 102 8.78 32.74 -25.58
C ALA A 102 9.34 34.17 -25.56
N ASP A 103 9.75 34.68 -26.72
CA ASP A 103 10.31 36.03 -26.87
C ASP A 103 9.25 37.05 -27.29
N ALA A 104 8.20 36.58 -27.99
CA ALA A 104 7.08 37.40 -28.43
C ALA A 104 5.76 36.62 -28.47
N CYS A 105 4.65 37.36 -28.49
CA CYS A 105 3.31 36.82 -28.65
C CYS A 105 2.50 37.66 -29.65
N ILE A 106 1.84 37.00 -30.58
CA ILE A 106 0.96 37.57 -31.60
C ILE A 106 -0.40 36.88 -31.46
N ALA A 107 -1.46 37.67 -31.31
CA ALA A 107 -2.81 37.16 -31.40
C ALA A 107 -3.18 36.88 -32.88
N LYS A 108 -3.76 35.71 -33.15
CA LYS A 108 -4.27 35.37 -34.49
C LYS A 108 -5.49 36.25 -34.80
N GLY A 109 -5.25 37.38 -35.46
CA GLY A 109 -6.27 38.30 -35.92
C GLY A 109 -6.65 38.14 -37.40
N PRO A 110 -7.34 39.13 -37.99
CA PRO A 110 -7.65 39.15 -39.41
C PRO A 110 -6.38 39.07 -40.29
N PHE A 111 -6.47 38.39 -41.44
CA PHE A 111 -5.33 38.16 -42.34
C PHE A 111 -4.54 39.42 -42.73
N LYS A 112 -5.20 40.57 -42.84
CA LYS A 112 -4.55 41.84 -43.22
C LYS A 112 -3.54 42.32 -42.16
N GLU A 113 -3.85 42.13 -40.89
CA GLU A 113 -3.02 42.58 -39.75
C GLU A 113 -1.87 41.61 -39.46
N ILE A 114 -2.07 40.31 -39.73
CA ILE A 114 -1.05 39.27 -39.50
C ILE A 114 0.27 39.62 -40.20
N ARG A 115 0.23 40.15 -41.44
CA ARG A 115 1.44 40.52 -42.18
C ARG A 115 2.25 41.60 -41.49
N GLU A 116 1.60 42.61 -40.94
CA GLU A 116 2.27 43.70 -40.25
C GLU A 116 2.86 43.22 -38.91
N HIS A 117 2.12 42.40 -38.18
CA HIS A 117 2.56 41.82 -36.91
C HIS A 117 3.77 40.90 -37.09
N VAL A 118 3.72 40.00 -38.06
CA VAL A 118 4.85 39.10 -38.40
C VAL A 118 6.07 39.92 -38.81
N LYS A 119 5.92 40.96 -39.63
CA LYS A 119 7.03 41.84 -40.03
C LYS A 119 7.64 42.59 -38.85
N LYS A 120 6.83 43.09 -37.92
CA LYS A 120 7.29 43.74 -36.67
C LYS A 120 8.13 42.75 -35.86
N VAL A 121 7.67 41.52 -35.68
CA VAL A 121 8.36 40.49 -34.88
C VAL A 121 9.65 40.00 -35.54
N LEU A 122 9.67 39.78 -36.86
CA LEU A 122 10.91 39.45 -37.56
C LEU A 122 11.95 40.58 -37.47
N GLY A 123 11.50 41.83 -37.48
CA GLY A 123 12.37 42.98 -37.20
C GLY A 123 13.01 42.93 -35.81
N LEU A 124 12.24 42.56 -34.78
CA LEU A 124 12.75 42.39 -33.41
C LEU A 124 13.75 41.22 -33.31
N ALA A 125 13.43 40.09 -33.92
CA ALA A 125 14.30 38.92 -33.98
C ALA A 125 15.65 39.24 -34.65
N ALA A 126 15.63 39.94 -35.79
CA ALA A 126 16.85 40.36 -36.49
C ALA A 126 17.69 41.38 -35.70
N SER A 127 17.05 42.13 -34.79
CA SER A 127 17.69 43.15 -33.93
C SER A 127 18.31 42.57 -32.65
N LYS A 128 18.21 41.25 -32.41
CA LYS A 128 18.56 40.57 -31.14
C LYS A 128 17.92 41.17 -29.88
N ARG A 129 16.82 41.92 -30.01
CA ARG A 129 16.01 42.30 -28.83
C ARG A 129 15.21 41.08 -28.42
N LYS A 130 15.66 40.39 -27.36
CA LYS A 130 15.05 39.13 -26.89
C LYS A 130 13.62 39.29 -26.33
N THR A 131 13.16 40.49 -26.03
CA THR A 131 11.84 40.67 -25.40
C THR A 131 11.12 41.91 -25.91
N LEU A 132 9.82 41.77 -26.17
CA LEU A 132 8.87 42.89 -26.22
C LEU A 132 8.78 43.56 -24.82
N PRO A 133 8.34 44.84 -24.73
CA PRO A 133 7.92 45.47 -23.47
C PRO A 133 6.87 44.60 -22.75
N GLU A 134 6.85 44.64 -21.42
CA GLU A 134 6.15 43.66 -20.58
C GLU A 134 4.67 43.47 -20.95
N GLY A 135 4.30 42.22 -21.29
CA GLY A 135 2.91 41.81 -21.48
C GLY A 135 2.24 42.29 -22.78
N GLU A 136 2.97 42.92 -23.70
CA GLU A 136 2.39 43.43 -24.94
C GLU A 136 2.13 42.28 -25.94
N ILE A 137 0.87 41.90 -26.09
CA ILE A 137 0.41 40.93 -27.10
C ILE A 137 0.08 41.71 -28.36
N ILE A 138 0.81 41.42 -29.46
CA ILE A 138 0.61 42.15 -30.71
C ILE A 138 -0.71 41.68 -31.35
N GLY A 139 -1.63 42.63 -31.61
CA GLY A 139 -2.91 42.35 -32.28
C GLY A 139 -4.06 41.97 -31.35
N SER A 140 -3.93 42.16 -30.03
CA SER A 140 -5.03 41.94 -29.07
C SER A 140 -6.10 43.03 -29.09
N GLU A 141 -5.85 44.18 -29.74
CA GLU A 141 -6.74 45.35 -29.75
C GLU A 141 -8.07 45.14 -30.51
N SER A 142 -8.13 44.11 -31.38
CA SER A 142 -9.24 43.89 -32.33
C SER A 142 -10.10 42.64 -32.05
N ILE A 143 -9.83 41.90 -30.96
CA ILE A 143 -10.40 40.57 -30.73
C ILE A 143 -11.24 40.57 -29.44
N PHE A 144 -12.52 40.23 -29.58
CA PHE A 144 -13.45 40.10 -28.45
C PHE A 144 -13.39 38.70 -27.83
N GLU A 145 -13.24 38.62 -26.51
CA GLU A 145 -13.28 37.39 -25.72
C GLU A 145 -14.62 36.66 -25.93
N ARG A 146 -14.59 35.38 -26.32
CA ARG A 146 -15.81 34.58 -26.52
C ARG A 146 -16.13 33.77 -25.26
N GLU A 147 -17.35 33.85 -24.76
CA GLU A 147 -17.76 33.22 -23.49
C GLU A 147 -17.56 31.67 -23.51
N ILE A 148 -17.83 31.03 -24.66
CA ILE A 148 -17.67 29.57 -24.83
C ILE A 148 -16.20 29.13 -24.80
N THR A 149 -15.26 29.91 -25.34
CA THR A 149 -13.84 29.54 -25.35
C THR A 149 -13.28 29.56 -23.93
N LYS A 150 -13.70 30.54 -23.12
CA LYS A 150 -13.36 30.62 -21.69
C LYS A 150 -13.84 29.41 -20.89
N GLU A 151 -15.09 28.97 -21.09
CA GLU A 151 -15.62 27.79 -20.41
C GLU A 151 -14.85 26.51 -20.78
N LEU A 152 -14.55 26.32 -22.07
CA LEU A 152 -13.78 25.17 -22.55
C LEU A 152 -12.34 25.16 -22.00
N LEU A 153 -11.67 26.31 -21.98
CA LEU A 153 -10.33 26.46 -21.41
C LEU A 153 -10.32 26.19 -19.90
N SER A 154 -11.32 26.72 -19.18
CA SER A 154 -11.48 26.48 -17.75
C SER A 154 -11.71 24.99 -17.45
N SER A 155 -12.57 24.33 -18.24
CA SER A 155 -12.82 22.89 -18.12
C SER A 155 -11.55 22.08 -18.36
N LYS A 156 -10.81 22.37 -19.45
CA LYS A 156 -9.51 21.73 -19.74
C LYS A 156 -8.52 21.89 -18.58
N LYS A 157 -8.40 23.10 -18.03
CA LYS A 157 -7.52 23.38 -16.89
C LYS A 157 -7.91 22.58 -15.64
N HIS A 158 -9.21 22.42 -15.39
CA HIS A 158 -9.70 21.60 -14.29
C HIS A 158 -9.30 20.12 -14.47
N PHE A 159 -9.42 19.57 -15.68
CA PHE A 159 -8.96 18.21 -15.98
C PHE A 159 -7.45 18.04 -15.76
N GLU A 160 -6.62 18.97 -16.25
CA GLU A 160 -5.17 18.92 -16.06
C GLU A 160 -4.78 18.98 -14.57
N LEU A 161 -5.47 19.80 -13.77
CA LEU A 161 -5.26 19.86 -12.32
C LEU A 161 -5.66 18.56 -11.62
N ALA A 162 -6.76 17.93 -12.04
CA ALA A 162 -7.18 16.65 -11.49
C ALA A 162 -6.13 15.56 -11.77
N LEU A 163 -5.65 15.46 -13.01
CA LEU A 163 -4.62 14.48 -13.41
C LEU A 163 -3.29 14.70 -12.67
N ASN A 164 -2.91 15.94 -12.41
CA ASN A 164 -1.70 16.27 -11.65
C ASN A 164 -1.79 15.97 -10.15
N ARG A 165 -3.01 15.80 -9.61
CA ARG A 165 -3.23 15.43 -8.19
C ARG A 165 -3.30 13.92 -7.97
N ILE A 166 -3.41 13.12 -9.03
CA ILE A 166 -3.38 11.66 -8.93
C ILE A 166 -2.01 11.23 -8.38
N SER A 167 -2.01 10.31 -7.41
CA SER A 167 -0.78 9.78 -6.79
C SER A 167 0.01 8.88 -7.73
N ASP A 168 -0.70 8.16 -8.59
CA ASP A 168 -0.10 7.26 -9.57
C ASP A 168 0.43 8.03 -10.78
N ALA A 169 1.53 7.52 -11.33
CA ALA A 169 2.14 8.10 -12.49
C ALA A 169 1.28 7.81 -13.72
N PHE A 170 0.82 8.88 -14.38
CA PHE A 170 -0.04 8.81 -15.55
C PHE A 170 0.71 9.31 -16.79
N PHE A 171 0.65 8.54 -17.86
CA PHE A 171 1.19 8.88 -19.17
C PHE A 171 0.13 8.74 -20.24
N GLU A 172 0.17 9.65 -21.20
CA GLU A 172 -0.52 9.52 -22.47
C GLU A 172 0.52 9.38 -23.58
N LEU A 173 0.35 8.38 -24.44
CA LEU A 173 1.29 8.02 -25.48
C LEU A 173 0.63 8.04 -26.87
N THR A 174 1.43 8.29 -27.90
CA THR A 174 1.04 8.01 -29.28
C THR A 174 0.96 6.50 -29.54
N PRO A 175 0.35 6.05 -30.66
CA PRO A 175 0.34 4.65 -31.05
C PRO A 175 1.75 4.04 -31.22
N GLU A 176 2.76 4.84 -31.52
CA GLU A 176 4.17 4.44 -31.64
C GLU A 176 4.90 4.40 -30.28
N GLY A 177 4.19 4.67 -29.18
CA GLY A 177 4.71 4.65 -27.81
C GLY A 177 5.52 5.87 -27.40
N LYS A 178 5.37 7.02 -28.10
CA LYS A 178 6.01 8.28 -27.69
C LYS A 178 5.15 9.00 -26.65
N VAL A 179 5.75 9.56 -25.62
CA VAL A 179 5.02 10.30 -24.57
C VAL A 179 4.55 11.66 -25.10
N VAL A 180 3.24 11.93 -24.96
CA VAL A 180 2.63 13.23 -25.27
C VAL A 180 2.14 13.97 -24.03
N TYR A 181 1.91 13.25 -22.94
CA TYR A 181 1.58 13.81 -21.63
C TYR A 181 2.17 12.94 -20.52
N ALA A 182 2.62 13.60 -19.44
CA ALA A 182 3.00 12.97 -18.18
C ALA A 182 2.56 13.87 -17.04
N ASN A 183 1.92 13.31 -16.00
CA ASN A 183 1.54 14.09 -14.83
C ASN A 183 2.72 14.32 -13.87
N GLU A 184 2.50 15.10 -12.81
CA GLU A 184 3.52 15.38 -11.81
C GLU A 184 4.06 14.10 -11.13
N ALA A 185 3.20 13.12 -10.85
CA ALA A 185 3.60 11.84 -10.25
C ALA A 185 4.54 11.04 -11.18
N ALA A 186 4.28 11.03 -12.48
CA ALA A 186 5.16 10.44 -13.50
C ALA A 186 6.53 11.10 -13.53
N CYS A 187 6.59 12.42 -13.49
CA CYS A 187 7.85 13.17 -13.45
C CYS A 187 8.66 12.85 -12.19
N LYS A 188 7.99 12.76 -11.03
CA LYS A 188 8.62 12.37 -9.75
C LYS A 188 9.15 10.93 -9.78
N LEU A 189 8.35 9.99 -10.29
CA LEU A 189 8.75 8.58 -10.40
C LEU A 189 10.00 8.42 -11.28
N LEU A 190 10.09 9.19 -12.37
CA LEU A 190 11.23 9.16 -13.28
C LEU A 190 12.43 10.02 -12.83
N GLU A 191 12.25 10.91 -11.84
CA GLU A 191 13.21 11.99 -11.50
C GLU A 191 13.63 12.83 -12.72
N LEU A 192 12.68 13.09 -13.62
CA LEU A 192 12.88 13.88 -14.82
C LEU A 192 11.87 15.03 -14.86
N ALA A 193 12.32 16.18 -15.37
CA ALA A 193 11.44 17.30 -15.68
C ALA A 193 10.51 16.91 -16.86
N GLU A 194 9.28 17.43 -16.86
CA GLU A 194 8.26 17.08 -17.86
C GLU A 194 8.79 17.26 -19.29
N GLU A 195 9.52 18.34 -19.56
CA GLU A 195 10.07 18.66 -20.88
C GLU A 195 11.06 17.61 -21.40
N LYS A 196 11.72 16.88 -20.50
CA LYS A 196 12.66 15.80 -20.84
C LYS A 196 11.94 14.47 -21.04
N VAL A 197 10.75 14.30 -20.49
CA VAL A 197 9.94 13.08 -20.59
C VAL A 197 9.17 13.07 -21.92
N LEU A 198 8.65 14.22 -22.32
CA LEU A 198 7.87 14.39 -23.54
C LEU A 198 8.69 14.01 -24.79
N SER A 199 8.01 13.46 -25.80
CA SER A 199 8.57 12.93 -27.07
C SER A 199 9.46 11.69 -26.98
N LEU A 200 9.95 11.33 -25.79
CA LEU A 200 10.70 10.08 -25.61
C LEU A 200 9.79 8.87 -25.79
N ARG A 201 10.39 7.74 -26.18
CA ARG A 201 9.70 6.45 -26.17
C ARG A 201 9.53 5.97 -24.74
N PHE A 202 8.30 5.59 -24.37
CA PHE A 202 7.95 5.13 -23.03
C PHE A 202 8.81 3.95 -22.55
N ALA A 203 9.12 3.00 -23.43
CA ALA A 203 9.98 1.87 -23.11
C ALA A 203 11.40 2.28 -22.68
N ASN A 204 11.88 3.47 -23.03
CA ASN A 204 13.23 3.93 -22.64
C ASN A 204 13.36 4.21 -21.15
N PHE A 205 12.26 4.37 -20.42
CA PHE A 205 12.28 4.55 -18.96
C PHE A 205 12.58 3.24 -18.20
N PHE A 206 12.56 2.10 -18.90
CA PHE A 206 12.88 0.80 -18.35
C PHE A 206 14.29 0.35 -18.76
N ALA A 207 14.84 -0.59 -18.00
CA ALA A 207 16.11 -1.23 -18.31
C ALA A 207 16.07 -1.90 -19.70
N ALA A 208 17.22 -1.99 -20.37
CA ALA A 208 17.32 -2.44 -21.76
C ALA A 208 16.69 -3.83 -21.98
N GLU A 209 16.78 -4.70 -20.97
CA GLU A 209 16.25 -6.06 -20.93
C GLU A 209 14.72 -6.09 -20.91
N GLN A 210 14.08 -5.06 -20.34
CA GLN A 210 12.63 -4.97 -20.18
C GLN A 210 11.95 -4.28 -21.36
N ARG A 211 12.67 -3.51 -22.17
CA ARG A 211 12.08 -2.74 -23.29
C ARG A 211 11.26 -3.57 -24.27
N PRO A 212 11.72 -4.75 -24.73
CA PRO A 212 10.92 -5.58 -25.65
C PRO A 212 9.60 -6.06 -25.01
N VAL A 213 9.60 -6.30 -23.69
CA VAL A 213 8.39 -6.68 -22.95
C VAL A 213 7.42 -5.50 -22.92
N ILE A 214 7.89 -4.29 -22.62
CA ILE A 214 7.05 -3.09 -22.60
C ILE A 214 6.47 -2.79 -23.99
N GLU A 215 7.27 -2.89 -25.06
CA GLU A 215 6.77 -2.69 -26.42
C GLU A 215 5.70 -3.72 -26.79
N LYS A 216 5.88 -4.98 -26.39
CA LYS A 216 4.86 -6.02 -26.57
C LYS A 216 3.58 -5.71 -25.81
N LEU A 217 3.67 -5.24 -24.56
CA LEU A 217 2.50 -4.86 -23.75
C LEU A 217 1.73 -3.70 -24.38
N LEU A 218 2.42 -2.68 -24.89
CA LEU A 218 1.80 -1.56 -25.61
C LEU A 218 1.07 -2.02 -26.88
N LEU A 219 1.66 -2.94 -27.63
CA LEU A 219 1.02 -3.52 -28.82
C LEU A 219 -0.23 -4.34 -28.47
N GLN A 220 -0.19 -5.12 -27.39
CA GLN A 220 -1.32 -5.94 -26.93
C GLN A 220 -2.49 -5.08 -26.43
N ALA A 221 -2.19 -3.95 -25.80
CA ALA A 221 -3.21 -3.05 -25.26
C ALA A 221 -4.09 -2.40 -26.34
N GLY A 222 -3.75 -2.53 -27.62
CA GLY A 222 -4.59 -2.08 -28.73
C GLY A 222 -5.90 -2.86 -28.90
N ALA A 223 -6.03 -4.04 -28.27
CA ALA A 223 -7.23 -4.89 -28.33
C ALA A 223 -8.04 -4.89 -27.03
N GLU A 224 -7.38 -4.90 -25.87
CA GLU A 224 -8.00 -4.98 -24.53
C GLU A 224 -7.15 -4.23 -23.49
N GLN A 225 -7.70 -4.01 -22.29
CA GLN A 225 -6.92 -3.48 -21.17
C GLN A 225 -5.86 -4.51 -20.73
N VAL A 226 -4.63 -4.05 -20.53
CA VAL A 226 -3.50 -4.90 -20.14
C VAL A 226 -2.95 -4.46 -18.79
N THR A 227 -2.77 -5.42 -17.88
CA THR A 227 -2.13 -5.22 -16.58
C THR A 227 -0.85 -6.06 -16.49
N ALA A 228 0.26 -5.48 -16.05
CA ALA A 228 1.55 -6.14 -15.93
C ALA A 228 2.34 -5.67 -14.70
N GLY A 229 3.35 -6.44 -14.26
CA GLY A 229 4.25 -6.07 -13.15
C GLY A 229 4.05 -6.83 -11.83
N GLU A 230 2.93 -7.55 -11.67
CA GLU A 230 2.69 -8.38 -10.48
C GLU A 230 3.35 -9.77 -10.58
N GLU A 231 3.04 -10.54 -11.63
CA GLU A 231 3.61 -11.89 -11.84
C GLU A 231 5.05 -11.84 -12.35
N GLN A 232 5.29 -10.99 -13.36
CA GLN A 232 6.60 -10.68 -13.90
C GLN A 232 7.01 -9.31 -13.41
N PRO A 233 7.96 -9.20 -12.46
CA PRO A 233 8.33 -7.92 -11.86
C PRO A 233 8.84 -6.93 -12.90
N LEU A 234 8.21 -5.77 -12.95
CA LEU A 234 8.69 -4.63 -13.73
C LEU A 234 9.35 -3.64 -12.79
N PHE A 235 10.44 -3.04 -13.26
CA PHE A 235 11.25 -2.13 -12.46
C PHE A 235 11.49 -0.85 -13.23
N ILE A 236 11.27 0.26 -12.55
CA ILE A 236 11.78 1.56 -12.97
C ILE A 236 12.78 1.95 -11.89
N ARG A 237 14.06 1.90 -12.22
CA ARG A 237 15.15 2.06 -11.26
C ARG A 237 15.03 1.00 -10.15
N ASP A 238 14.90 1.39 -8.89
CA ASP A 238 14.77 0.49 -7.74
C ASP A 238 13.30 0.23 -7.32
N LEU A 239 12.34 0.81 -8.04
CA LEU A 239 10.91 0.71 -7.73
C LEU A 239 10.30 -0.46 -8.50
N GLN A 240 9.64 -1.37 -7.79
CA GLN A 240 8.81 -2.39 -8.42
C GLN A 240 7.46 -1.76 -8.77
N VAL A 241 7.11 -1.81 -10.06
CA VAL A 241 5.94 -1.12 -10.58
C VAL A 241 4.93 -2.06 -11.23
N GLN A 242 3.66 -1.69 -11.12
CA GLN A 242 2.56 -2.28 -11.86
C GLN A 242 2.07 -1.32 -12.93
N LEU A 243 1.94 -1.80 -14.16
CA LEU A 243 1.45 -1.05 -15.31
C LEU A 243 0.02 -1.46 -15.62
N ASN A 244 -0.86 -0.47 -15.76
CA ASN A 244 -2.17 -0.61 -16.38
C ASN A 244 -2.18 0.19 -17.67
N ILE A 245 -2.42 -0.48 -18.79
CA ILE A 245 -2.37 0.10 -20.13
C ILE A 245 -3.76 -0.02 -20.76
N VAL A 246 -4.29 1.10 -21.22
CA VAL A 246 -5.60 1.20 -21.88
C VAL A 246 -5.44 2.00 -23.16
N THR A 247 -5.92 1.46 -24.28
CA THR A 247 -5.99 2.23 -25.53
C THR A 247 -7.36 2.89 -25.65
N VAL A 248 -7.36 4.19 -25.94
CA VAL A 248 -8.56 4.98 -26.19
C VAL A 248 -8.58 5.39 -27.66
N THR A 249 -9.73 5.24 -28.29
CA THR A 249 -10.00 5.66 -29.67
C THR A 249 -11.04 6.77 -29.68
N ASP A 250 -10.72 7.93 -30.23
CA ASP A 250 -11.66 9.03 -30.44
C ASP A 250 -11.50 9.61 -31.85
N LEU A 251 -12.59 9.63 -32.63
CA LEU A 251 -12.70 10.30 -33.95
C LEU A 251 -11.41 10.22 -34.82
N ASP A 252 -10.93 8.99 -35.06
CA ASP A 252 -9.70 8.62 -35.81
C ASP A 252 -8.34 8.83 -35.13
N GLN A 253 -8.30 9.29 -33.87
CA GLN A 253 -7.10 9.34 -33.05
C GLN A 253 -7.05 8.19 -32.04
N ARG A 254 -5.91 7.49 -32.02
CA ARG A 254 -5.60 6.47 -31.02
C ARG A 254 -4.57 7.01 -30.04
N PHE A 255 -4.88 6.90 -28.76
CA PHE A 255 -3.96 7.22 -27.67
C PHE A 255 -3.85 6.04 -26.73
N ILE A 256 -2.67 5.83 -26.17
CA ILE A 256 -2.43 4.80 -25.17
C ILE A 256 -2.25 5.50 -23.83
N MET A 257 -3.13 5.21 -22.88
CA MET A 257 -3.01 5.66 -21.50
C MET A 257 -2.27 4.60 -20.69
N VAL A 258 -1.26 5.01 -19.94
CA VAL A 258 -0.49 4.14 -19.05
C VAL A 258 -0.54 4.70 -17.64
N ILE A 259 -0.99 3.89 -16.69
CA ILE A 259 -0.94 4.18 -15.26
C ILE A 259 0.10 3.27 -14.63
N ILE A 260 1.07 3.87 -13.92
CA ILE A 260 2.11 3.17 -13.19
C ILE A 260 1.85 3.33 -11.69
N HIS A 261 1.65 2.21 -11.02
CA HIS A 261 1.55 2.14 -9.56
C HIS A 261 2.87 1.65 -8.98
N ASP A 262 3.40 2.36 -7.98
CA ASP A 262 4.51 1.86 -7.18
C ASP A 262 3.99 0.81 -6.18
N ILE A 263 4.38 -0.44 -6.37
CA ILE A 263 3.98 -1.57 -5.52
C ILE A 263 5.14 -2.08 -4.66
N THR A 264 6.23 -1.31 -4.56
CA THR A 264 7.46 -1.72 -3.87
C THR A 264 7.19 -2.06 -2.40
N GLU A 265 6.55 -1.17 -1.65
CA GLU A 265 6.23 -1.39 -0.24
C GLU A 265 5.23 -2.54 -0.05
N ARG A 266 4.22 -2.62 -0.93
CA ARG A 266 3.24 -3.71 -0.93
C ARG A 266 3.92 -5.06 -1.09
N LYS A 267 4.83 -5.20 -2.08
CA LYS A 267 5.56 -6.45 -2.34
C LYS A 267 6.59 -6.79 -1.25
N ARG A 268 7.21 -5.79 -0.61
CA ARG A 268 8.07 -6.02 0.57
C ARG A 268 7.27 -6.59 1.74
N THR A 269 6.11 -6.00 2.01
CA THR A 269 5.20 -6.43 3.09
C THR A 269 4.67 -7.84 2.82
N GLU A 270 4.26 -8.12 1.59
CA GLU A 270 3.78 -9.46 1.17
C GLU A 270 4.86 -10.53 1.39
N LYS A 271 6.10 -10.28 0.95
CA LYS A 271 7.23 -11.21 1.18
C LYS A 271 7.53 -11.42 2.67
N GLN A 272 7.47 -10.36 3.47
CA GLN A 272 7.68 -10.45 4.92
C GLN A 272 6.58 -11.30 5.58
N LEU A 273 5.33 -11.10 5.18
CA LEU A 273 4.18 -11.84 5.69
C LEU A 273 4.27 -13.32 5.35
N VAL A 274 4.62 -13.66 4.09
CA VAL A 274 4.83 -15.05 3.67
C VAL A 274 5.94 -15.72 4.50
N LYS A 275 7.05 -15.01 4.77
CA LYS A 275 8.13 -15.52 5.61
C LYS A 275 7.67 -15.76 7.06
N GLN A 276 6.97 -14.78 7.65
CA GLN A 276 6.45 -14.90 9.02
C GLN A 276 5.43 -16.02 9.15
N GLN A 277 4.58 -16.23 8.14
CA GLN A 277 3.64 -17.34 8.10
C GLN A 277 4.37 -18.69 8.10
N ALA A 278 5.38 -18.87 7.26
CA ALA A 278 6.18 -20.10 7.22
C ALA A 278 6.90 -20.37 8.57
N ASP A 279 7.45 -19.33 9.19
CA ASP A 279 8.10 -19.44 10.50
C ASP A 279 7.10 -19.82 11.62
N LEU A 280 5.90 -19.21 11.60
CA LEU A 280 4.82 -19.52 12.54
C LEU A 280 4.29 -20.95 12.35
N GLU A 281 4.06 -21.39 11.12
CA GLU A 281 3.60 -22.75 10.81
C GLU A 281 4.58 -23.80 11.34
N LYS A 282 5.89 -23.57 11.16
CA LYS A 282 6.93 -24.44 11.71
C LYS A 282 6.89 -24.47 13.24
N LEU A 283 6.81 -23.31 13.89
CA LEU A 283 6.77 -23.23 15.35
C LEU A 283 5.51 -23.89 15.93
N VAL A 284 4.36 -23.72 15.28
CA VAL A 284 3.09 -24.34 15.66
C VAL A 284 3.20 -25.86 15.55
N ALA A 285 3.78 -26.39 14.46
CA ALA A 285 3.99 -27.81 14.29
C ALA A 285 4.89 -28.40 15.40
N GLU A 286 6.03 -27.76 15.69
CA GLU A 286 6.96 -28.16 16.76
C GLU A 286 6.29 -28.14 18.14
N ARG A 287 5.54 -27.07 18.47
CA ARG A 287 4.84 -26.94 19.75
C ARG A 287 3.69 -27.92 19.89
N THR A 288 2.95 -28.18 18.82
CA THR A 288 1.84 -29.13 18.82
C THR A 288 2.34 -30.55 19.07
N LEU A 289 3.48 -30.92 18.47
CA LEU A 289 4.12 -32.21 18.72
C LEU A 289 4.58 -32.34 20.18
N ALA A 290 5.33 -31.35 20.68
CA ALA A 290 5.82 -31.35 22.06
C ALA A 290 4.67 -31.40 23.09
N LEU A 291 3.57 -30.68 22.83
CA LEU A 291 2.39 -30.69 23.70
C LEU A 291 1.67 -32.04 23.65
N SER A 292 1.58 -32.67 22.48
CA SER A 292 1.03 -34.02 22.33
C SER A 292 1.84 -35.05 23.12
N GLU A 293 3.16 -35.01 23.02
CA GLU A 293 4.07 -35.86 23.81
C GLU A 293 3.91 -35.63 25.32
N ALA A 294 3.86 -34.36 25.76
CA ALA A 294 3.62 -34.04 27.17
C ALA A 294 2.25 -34.51 27.67
N ASN A 295 1.19 -34.35 26.87
CA ASN A 295 -0.15 -34.82 27.21
C ASN A 295 -0.21 -36.34 27.33
N THR A 296 0.40 -37.08 26.39
CA THR A 296 0.43 -38.55 26.47
C THR A 296 1.21 -39.03 27.70
N LYS A 297 2.28 -38.33 28.08
CA LYS A 297 3.00 -38.62 29.33
C LYS A 297 2.13 -38.34 30.56
N LEU A 298 1.50 -37.17 30.63
CA LEU A 298 0.61 -36.80 31.74
C LEU A 298 -0.56 -37.78 31.88
N GLN A 299 -1.15 -38.24 30.77
CA GLN A 299 -2.20 -39.25 30.81
C GLN A 299 -1.72 -40.57 31.42
N ARG A 300 -0.49 -41.01 31.12
CA ARG A 300 0.10 -42.19 31.75
C ARG A 300 0.32 -41.98 33.25
N ASP A 301 0.90 -40.84 33.63
CA ASP A 301 1.16 -40.50 35.04
C ASP A 301 -0.14 -40.43 35.86
N ILE A 302 -1.24 -39.91 35.27
CA ILE A 302 -2.57 -39.89 35.91
C ILE A 302 -3.08 -41.31 36.16
N VAL A 303 -3.00 -42.19 35.16
CA VAL A 303 -3.45 -43.58 35.29
C VAL A 303 -2.63 -44.33 36.34
N GLU A 304 -1.31 -44.14 36.36
CA GLU A 304 -0.44 -44.75 37.36
C GLU A 304 -0.73 -44.24 38.76
N ARG A 305 -0.91 -42.92 38.92
CA ARG A 305 -1.25 -42.31 40.20
C ARG A 305 -2.59 -42.80 40.73
N GLN A 306 -3.59 -42.96 39.87
CA GLN A 306 -4.89 -43.52 40.27
C GLN A 306 -4.75 -44.95 40.81
N ARG A 307 -3.99 -45.82 40.12
CA ARG A 307 -3.73 -47.19 40.59
C ARG A 307 -3.08 -47.22 41.97
N LEU A 308 -2.11 -46.34 42.21
CA LEU A 308 -1.44 -46.23 43.52
C LEU A 308 -2.40 -45.75 44.61
N TYR A 309 -3.32 -44.83 44.29
CA TYR A 309 -4.37 -44.40 45.21
C TYR A 309 -5.31 -45.55 45.57
N ASP A 310 -5.78 -46.31 44.57
CA ASP A 310 -6.70 -47.44 44.79
C ASP A 310 -6.04 -48.53 45.66
N GLN A 311 -4.78 -48.89 45.38
CA GLN A 311 -4.00 -49.83 46.21
C GLN A 311 -3.82 -49.34 47.65
N ARG A 312 -3.58 -48.04 47.83
CA ARG A 312 -3.43 -47.45 49.15
C ARG A 312 -4.73 -47.54 49.95
N GLU A 313 -5.88 -47.31 49.33
CA GLU A 313 -7.18 -47.49 50.01
C GLU A 313 -7.44 -48.94 50.41
N GLU A 314 -7.15 -49.91 49.54
CA GLU A 314 -7.27 -51.33 49.88
C GLU A 314 -6.40 -51.70 51.09
N LEU A 315 -5.13 -51.27 51.10
CA LEU A 315 -4.21 -51.48 52.22
C LEU A 315 -4.70 -50.83 53.52
N ILE A 316 -5.26 -49.62 53.47
CA ILE A 316 -5.86 -48.97 54.64
C ILE A 316 -6.99 -49.83 55.18
N HIS A 317 -7.87 -50.32 54.31
CA HIS A 317 -8.99 -51.15 54.72
C HIS A 317 -8.55 -52.50 55.31
N GLU A 318 -7.53 -53.14 54.74
CA GLU A 318 -6.93 -54.36 55.31
C GLU A 318 -6.34 -54.12 56.71
N LEU A 319 -5.60 -53.02 56.89
CA LEU A 319 -5.01 -52.65 58.16
C LEU A 319 -6.08 -52.37 59.23
N GLU A 320 -7.14 -51.64 58.88
CA GLU A 320 -8.28 -51.39 59.78
C GLU A 320 -8.93 -52.71 60.24
N ASN A 321 -9.17 -53.63 59.30
CA ASN A 321 -9.73 -54.95 59.58
C ASN A 321 -8.82 -55.81 60.46
N ALA A 322 -7.50 -55.80 60.20
CA ALA A 322 -6.52 -56.51 61.03
C ALA A 322 -6.49 -55.93 62.45
N LEU A 323 -6.54 -54.61 62.60
CA LEU A 323 -6.54 -53.92 63.88
C LEU A 323 -7.82 -54.21 64.67
N ALA A 324 -8.97 -54.31 63.99
CA ALA A 324 -10.23 -54.75 64.59
C ALA A 324 -10.16 -56.20 65.11
N LYS A 325 -9.54 -57.13 64.37
CA LYS A 325 -9.35 -58.53 64.81
C LYS A 325 -8.43 -58.66 66.03
N VAL A 326 -7.37 -57.86 66.09
CA VAL A 326 -6.49 -57.82 67.27
C VAL A 326 -7.26 -57.33 68.50
N LYS A 327 -8.10 -56.30 68.36
CA LYS A 327 -8.96 -55.79 69.45
C LYS A 327 -9.99 -56.82 69.95
N THR A 328 -10.55 -57.67 69.09
CA THR A 328 -11.52 -58.69 69.50
C THR A 328 -10.87 -59.91 70.16
N LEU A 329 -9.64 -60.28 69.75
CA LEU A 329 -8.87 -61.37 70.35
C LEU A 329 -8.35 -61.04 71.77
N SER A 330 -8.22 -59.76 72.12
CA SER A 330 -7.87 -59.31 73.48
C SER A 330 -9.03 -59.35 74.50
N GLY A 331 -10.14 -60.04 74.22
CA GLY A 331 -11.40 -59.93 74.96
C GLY A 331 -11.69 -60.96 76.07
N PHE A 332 -10.81 -61.92 76.36
CA PHE A 332 -11.09 -62.92 77.41
C PHE A 332 -10.51 -62.51 78.76
N LEU A 333 -11.37 -61.92 79.60
CA LEU A 333 -11.06 -61.68 81.02
C LEU A 333 -11.16 -62.99 81.80
N PRO A 334 -10.07 -63.54 82.35
CA PRO A 334 -10.13 -64.78 83.12
C PRO A 334 -10.81 -64.52 84.46
N ILE A 335 -11.95 -65.17 84.71
CA ILE A 335 -12.68 -65.07 85.98
C ILE A 335 -12.55 -66.37 86.79
N CYS A 336 -12.31 -66.28 88.09
CA CYS A 336 -12.22 -67.44 88.96
C CYS A 336 -13.62 -68.05 89.15
N SER A 337 -13.79 -69.32 88.81
CA SER A 337 -15.08 -70.01 88.89
C SER A 337 -15.68 -70.06 90.31
N SER A 338 -14.82 -70.04 91.34
CA SER A 338 -15.23 -70.13 92.75
C SER A 338 -15.51 -68.76 93.38
N CYS A 339 -14.58 -67.81 93.31
CA CYS A 339 -14.70 -66.52 94.03
C CYS A 339 -14.99 -65.31 93.12
N LYS A 340 -15.15 -65.52 91.81
CA LYS A 340 -15.52 -64.51 90.80
C LYS A 340 -14.57 -63.31 90.68
N LYS A 341 -13.33 -63.42 91.19
CA LYS A 341 -12.24 -62.45 90.93
C LYS A 341 -11.79 -62.50 89.46
N ILE A 342 -11.36 -61.37 88.91
CA ILE A 342 -10.73 -61.27 87.58
C ILE A 342 -9.21 -61.33 87.73
N ARG A 343 -8.53 -62.05 86.82
CA ARG A 343 -7.07 -62.03 86.70
C ARG A 343 -6.63 -60.92 85.75
N ASP A 344 -5.76 -60.03 86.23
CA ASP A 344 -5.17 -58.98 85.40
C ASP A 344 -4.03 -59.49 84.50
N ASP A 345 -3.55 -58.60 83.62
CA ASP A 345 -2.45 -58.89 82.68
C ASP A 345 -1.12 -59.23 83.38
N LYS A 346 -1.01 -58.92 84.68
CA LYS A 346 0.15 -59.24 85.52
C LYS A 346 -0.04 -60.54 86.31
N GLY A 347 -1.18 -61.22 86.15
CA GLY A 347 -1.49 -62.50 86.77
C GLY A 347 -2.12 -62.43 88.16
N TYR A 348 -2.40 -61.24 88.68
CA TYR A 348 -2.99 -61.05 90.02
C TYR A 348 -4.52 -61.14 89.98
N TRP A 349 -5.10 -61.75 91.01
CA TRP A 349 -6.55 -61.88 91.16
C TRP A 349 -7.11 -60.74 91.98
N GLN A 350 -7.95 -59.91 91.35
CA GLN A 350 -8.60 -58.78 91.98
C GLN A 350 -10.14 -58.88 91.88
N GLN A 351 -10.86 -58.20 92.77
CA GLN A 351 -12.31 -58.15 92.68
C GLN A 351 -12.75 -57.48 91.38
N LEU A 352 -13.88 -57.95 90.83
CA LEU A 352 -14.46 -57.48 89.58
C LEU A 352 -14.56 -55.95 89.52
N GLU A 353 -15.07 -55.34 90.59
CA GLU A 353 -15.30 -53.90 90.71
C GLU A 353 -13.99 -53.11 90.64
N ALA A 354 -12.96 -53.58 91.35
CA ALA A 354 -11.62 -52.97 91.33
C ALA A 354 -10.94 -53.07 89.95
N TYR A 355 -11.20 -54.16 89.22
CA TYR A 355 -10.70 -54.36 87.87
C TYR A 355 -11.37 -53.38 86.89
N LEU A 356 -12.71 -53.34 86.87
CA LEU A 356 -13.48 -52.49 85.95
C LEU A 356 -13.28 -51.00 86.25
N GLY A 357 -13.23 -50.59 87.52
CA GLY A 357 -12.96 -49.19 87.88
C GLY A 357 -11.65 -48.65 87.29
N LYS A 358 -10.59 -49.48 87.22
CA LYS A 358 -9.30 -49.09 86.64
C LYS A 358 -9.24 -49.13 85.11
N HIS A 359 -10.01 -50.02 84.46
CA HIS A 359 -9.90 -50.27 83.02
C HIS A 359 -11.03 -49.67 82.17
N SER A 360 -12.21 -49.40 82.75
CA SER A 360 -13.36 -48.82 82.04
C SER A 360 -13.86 -47.50 82.64
N GLY A 361 -13.21 -46.98 83.69
CA GLY A 361 -13.56 -45.70 84.33
C GLY A 361 -14.94 -45.69 85.00
N THR A 362 -15.46 -46.85 85.39
CA THR A 362 -16.82 -47.01 85.94
C THR A 362 -16.81 -46.95 87.47
N GLU A 363 -17.65 -46.11 88.07
CA GLU A 363 -17.88 -46.07 89.52
C GLU A 363 -19.05 -46.97 89.92
N PHE A 364 -18.89 -47.74 91.00
CA PHE A 364 -19.91 -48.68 91.48
C PHE A 364 -20.55 -48.18 92.78
N SER A 365 -21.88 -48.20 92.85
CA SER A 365 -22.63 -48.00 94.09
C SER A 365 -23.09 -49.35 94.64
N HIS A 366 -22.72 -49.67 95.88
CA HIS A 366 -23.15 -50.94 96.51
C HIS A 366 -24.57 -50.82 97.05
N SER A 367 -25.47 -51.68 96.56
CA SER A 367 -26.80 -51.90 97.12
C SER A 367 -27.02 -53.39 97.36
N ILE A 368 -27.84 -53.72 98.36
CA ILE A 368 -28.20 -55.11 98.64
C ILE A 368 -29.49 -55.42 97.87
N CYS A 369 -29.47 -56.43 97.01
CA CYS A 369 -30.67 -56.82 96.28
C CYS A 369 -31.72 -57.43 97.23
N PRO A 370 -33.01 -57.39 96.88
CA PRO A 370 -34.09 -57.87 97.75
C PRO A 370 -33.94 -59.33 98.21
N GLU A 371 -33.33 -60.19 97.39
CA GLU A 371 -33.07 -61.59 97.76
C GLU A 371 -31.96 -61.72 98.81
N CYS A 372 -30.85 -61.00 98.62
CA CYS A 372 -29.76 -60.96 99.59
C CYS A 372 -30.20 -60.31 100.90
N ALA A 373 -31.04 -59.26 100.83
CA ALA A 373 -31.60 -58.61 102.01
C ALA A 373 -32.45 -59.59 102.84
N LYS A 374 -33.33 -60.36 102.19
CA LYS A 374 -34.13 -61.42 102.87
C LYS A 374 -33.28 -62.49 103.54
N LYS A 375 -32.12 -62.80 102.96
CA LYS A 375 -31.24 -63.87 103.46
C LYS A 375 -30.33 -63.42 104.60
N LEU A 376 -29.87 -62.16 104.55
CA LEU A 376 -28.92 -61.60 105.51
C LEU A 376 -29.59 -60.89 106.69
N TYR A 377 -30.79 -60.33 106.48
CA TYR A 377 -31.57 -59.66 107.52
C TYR A 377 -33.02 -60.15 107.55
N PRO A 378 -33.26 -61.43 107.92
CA PRO A 378 -34.61 -61.97 107.98
C PRO A 378 -35.52 -61.23 108.98
N GLU A 379 -34.92 -60.60 109.99
CA GLU A 379 -35.61 -60.00 111.14
C GLU A 379 -36.05 -58.54 110.92
N LEU A 380 -35.66 -57.92 109.80
CA LEU A 380 -36.09 -56.57 109.42
C LEU A 380 -37.42 -56.56 108.65
N GLN A 381 -38.15 -57.68 108.56
CA GLN A 381 -39.44 -57.76 107.86
C GLN A 381 -40.66 -57.35 108.69
N ASP A 382 -40.52 -57.15 110.02
CA ASP A 382 -41.64 -56.72 110.88
C ASP A 382 -41.37 -55.34 111.50
N LYS A 383 -41.52 -54.28 110.68
CA LYS A 383 -41.98 -52.94 111.06
C LYS A 383 -42.09 -52.07 109.80
N GLU A 384 -43.35 -51.97 109.33
CA GLU A 384 -43.95 -51.03 108.36
C GLU A 384 -43.26 -50.78 107.01
#